data_AF-A0A0V0JA90-F1
#
_entry.id   AF-A0A0V0JA90-F1
#
_cell.length_a   1.000
_cell.length_b   1.000
_cell.length_c   1.000
_cell.angle_alpha   90.00
_cell.angle_beta   90.00
_cell.angle_gamma   90.00
#
_symmetry.space_group_name_H-M   'P 1'
#
loop_
_entity.id
_entity.type
_entity.pdbx_description
1 polymer ?
#
loop_
_entity_poly.entity_id
_entity_poly.type
_entity_poly.pdbx_seq_one_letter_code
_entity_poly.pdbx_strand_id
1 'polypeptide(L)'
;MKQGFKSAARLATALIDSNPVFRRKHHCRLCGHIICADCSLFLSSSASARLLAATSHLASSPGFKAPRLPDLLGLTQPGEADPDSKSLSSQPAGRLTVLSHSSSVTSLNGSSVKSNKGYSLRICEVCKSLLELKLQQMEEYYSIPPIVRLYQSLKMEMNKVEEKMPLYNSMADSLNSGEEKYVLEMAKALRFELLQGLQRVDALGKEIGGLEIGSQVQHETLTTDTAQSPKQAKRRLAQSVANFARRFVQSRLHPLRALPTEEEYRRLVETRSSRLSENLKVTESANSLAQSYSPQPYSSSRPVQKREGWVPSASVVVSNELVREAEMAAITEANETRLVLMRQIDQVADYLLQARAAKRSAEEINGLQRNLEDLEEELCRLTRSD
;
A
#
# COMPACT_ATOMS: atom_id res chain seq x y z
N MET A 1 31.02 -56.44 -48.39
CA MET A 1 30.46 -57.31 -47.32
C MET A 1 29.98 -56.54 -46.07
N LYS A 2 30.73 -55.59 -45.50
CA LYS A 2 30.34 -54.87 -44.26
C LYS A 2 29.04 -54.05 -44.33
N GLN A 3 28.62 -53.58 -45.51
CA GLN A 3 27.35 -52.85 -45.68
C GLN A 3 26.11 -53.78 -45.67
N GLY A 4 26.21 -54.99 -46.24
CA GLY A 4 25.11 -55.96 -46.25
C GLY A 4 24.73 -56.45 -44.86
N PHE A 5 25.71 -56.68 -43.99
CA PHE A 5 25.47 -57.04 -42.58
C PHE A 5 24.77 -55.93 -41.78
N LYS A 6 25.10 -54.66 -42.04
CA LYS A 6 24.42 -53.52 -41.38
C LYS A 6 22.98 -53.38 -41.83
N SER A 7 22.69 -53.62 -43.11
CA SER A 7 21.32 -53.59 -43.64
C SER A 7 20.48 -54.76 -43.13
N ALA A 8 21.04 -55.97 -43.06
CA ALA A 8 20.37 -57.14 -42.50
C ALA A 8 20.07 -56.99 -41.00
N ALA A 9 21.01 -56.43 -40.22
CA ALA A 9 20.79 -56.14 -38.81
C ALA A 9 19.66 -55.11 -38.60
N ARG A 10 19.63 -54.03 -39.39
CA ARG A 10 18.55 -53.03 -39.34
C ARG A 10 17.19 -53.61 -39.70
N LEU A 11 17.13 -54.46 -40.73
CA LEU A 11 15.89 -55.14 -41.12
C LEU A 11 15.41 -56.09 -40.03
N ALA A 12 16.32 -56.86 -39.42
CA ALA A 12 15.99 -57.74 -38.30
C ALA A 12 15.47 -56.96 -37.09
N THR A 13 16.10 -55.83 -36.73
CA THR A 13 15.60 -54.96 -35.66
C THR A 13 14.22 -54.38 -35.99
N ALA A 14 14.01 -53.91 -37.22
CA ALA A 14 12.70 -53.40 -37.65
C ALA A 14 11.60 -54.47 -37.61
N LEU A 15 11.92 -55.71 -38.03
CA LEU A 15 10.97 -56.84 -37.96
C LEU A 15 10.63 -57.21 -36.50
N ILE A 16 11.63 -57.24 -35.61
CA ILE A 16 11.44 -57.47 -34.17
C ILE A 16 10.60 -56.34 -33.54
N ASP A 17 10.86 -55.09 -33.89
CA ASP A 17 10.15 -53.91 -33.40
C ASP A 17 8.72 -53.80 -33.97
N SER A 18 8.45 -54.39 -35.14
CA SER A 18 7.10 -54.44 -35.72
C SER A 18 6.21 -55.54 -35.13
N ASN A 19 6.81 -56.54 -34.47
CA ASN A 19 6.08 -57.67 -33.93
C ASN A 19 5.69 -57.41 -32.46
N PRO A 20 4.38 -57.37 -32.13
CA PRO A 20 3.91 -57.08 -30.77
C PRO A 20 4.32 -58.13 -29.73
N VAL A 21 4.73 -59.33 -30.16
CA VAL A 21 5.24 -60.40 -29.29
C VAL A 21 6.65 -60.08 -28.78
N PHE A 22 7.50 -59.48 -29.62
CA PHE A 22 8.89 -59.17 -29.28
C PHE A 22 9.09 -57.72 -28.80
N ARG A 23 8.10 -56.85 -28.95
CA ARG A 23 8.12 -55.50 -28.36
C ARG A 23 8.22 -55.57 -26.84
N ARG A 24 9.19 -54.85 -26.28
CA ARG A 24 9.29 -54.66 -24.83
C ARG A 24 8.07 -53.91 -24.31
N LYS A 25 7.48 -54.44 -23.25
CA LYS A 25 6.32 -53.88 -22.57
C LYS A 25 6.77 -53.09 -21.34
N HIS A 26 6.15 -51.95 -21.12
CA HIS A 26 6.40 -51.07 -19.98
C HIS A 26 5.08 -50.68 -19.33
N HIS A 27 5.06 -50.48 -18.02
CA HIS A 27 3.88 -49.98 -17.33
C HIS A 27 3.95 -48.46 -17.22
N CYS A 28 2.85 -47.77 -17.47
CA CYS A 28 2.66 -46.39 -17.05
C CYS A 28 2.67 -46.35 -15.51
N ARG A 29 3.52 -45.52 -14.91
CA ARG A 29 3.60 -45.44 -13.44
C ARG A 29 2.44 -44.68 -12.81
N LEU A 30 1.63 -43.97 -13.60
CA LEU A 30 0.45 -43.24 -13.12
C LEU A 30 -0.84 -44.09 -13.16
N CYS A 31 -1.12 -44.77 -14.27
CA CYS A 31 -2.36 -45.55 -14.44
C CYS A 31 -2.17 -47.07 -14.59
N GLY A 32 -0.93 -47.57 -14.66
CA GLY A 32 -0.64 -49.00 -14.84
C GLY A 32 -0.77 -49.54 -16.26
N HIS A 33 -1.26 -48.75 -17.22
CA HIS A 33 -1.45 -49.21 -18.61
C HIS A 33 -0.14 -49.68 -19.25
N ILE A 34 -0.20 -50.80 -19.98
CA ILE A 34 0.96 -51.39 -20.64
C ILE A 34 1.20 -50.70 -21.98
N ILE A 35 2.38 -50.10 -22.14
CA ILE A 35 2.80 -49.31 -23.30
C ILE A 35 4.12 -49.85 -23.88
N CYS A 36 4.34 -49.62 -25.17
CA CYS A 36 5.65 -49.88 -25.79
C CYS A 36 6.64 -48.76 -25.47
N ALA A 37 7.90 -48.91 -25.89
CA ALA A 37 8.94 -47.89 -25.71
C ALA A 37 8.58 -46.56 -26.41
N ASP A 38 8.05 -46.62 -27.64
CA ASP A 38 7.69 -45.44 -28.44
C ASP A 38 6.53 -44.64 -27.82
N CYS A 39 5.60 -45.32 -27.15
CA CYS A 39 4.47 -44.69 -26.46
C CYS A 39 4.79 -44.32 -25.01
N SER A 40 6.03 -44.54 -24.56
CA SER A 40 6.45 -44.23 -23.20
C SER A 40 7.15 -42.87 -23.13
N LEU A 41 6.62 -42.03 -22.26
CA LEU A 41 7.12 -40.69 -22.00
C LEU A 41 7.73 -40.65 -20.61
N PHE A 42 8.67 -39.74 -20.39
CA PHE A 42 9.36 -39.58 -19.12
C PHE A 42 9.25 -38.15 -18.64
N LEU A 43 8.60 -37.95 -17.49
CA LEU A 43 8.56 -36.65 -16.83
C LEU A 43 9.89 -36.41 -16.11
N SER A 44 10.48 -35.24 -16.30
CA SER A 44 11.67 -34.83 -15.56
C SER A 44 11.37 -34.59 -14.08
N SER A 45 12.40 -34.69 -13.23
CA SER A 45 12.27 -34.37 -11.81
C SER A 45 11.70 -32.97 -11.56
N SER A 46 12.00 -31.98 -12.40
CA SER A 46 11.45 -30.62 -12.28
C SER A 46 9.97 -30.54 -12.67
N ALA A 47 9.56 -31.25 -13.72
CA ALA A 47 8.15 -31.32 -14.12
C ALA A 47 7.32 -32.06 -13.07
N SER A 48 7.82 -33.17 -12.53
CA SER A 48 7.16 -33.91 -11.44
C SER A 48 7.05 -33.06 -10.17
N ALA A 49 8.10 -32.33 -9.79
CA ALA A 49 8.06 -31.44 -8.64
C ALA A 49 7.03 -30.31 -8.81
N ARG A 50 6.97 -29.69 -9.99
CA ARG A 50 5.95 -28.67 -10.32
C ARG A 50 4.53 -29.20 -10.21
N LEU A 51 4.26 -30.40 -10.75
CA LEU A 51 2.95 -31.03 -10.69
C LEU A 51 2.56 -31.37 -9.25
N LEU A 52 3.49 -31.87 -8.45
CA LEU A 52 3.28 -32.12 -7.02
C LEU A 52 3.01 -30.80 -6.28
N ALA A 53 3.77 -29.75 -6.53
CA ALA A 53 3.53 -28.43 -5.93
C ALA A 53 2.16 -27.86 -6.31
N ALA A 54 1.77 -27.93 -7.59
CA ALA A 54 0.48 -27.44 -8.07
C ALA A 54 -0.72 -28.21 -7.50
N THR A 55 -0.56 -29.52 -7.24
CA THR A 55 -1.61 -30.38 -6.68
C THR A 55 -1.58 -30.44 -5.14
N SER A 56 -0.51 -29.94 -4.52
CA SER A 56 -0.30 -29.93 -3.07
C SER A 56 -1.20 -28.95 -2.29
N HIS A 57 -2.16 -28.28 -2.93
CA HIS A 57 -3.26 -27.64 -2.21
C HIS A 57 -4.17 -28.64 -1.45
N LEU A 58 -4.01 -29.96 -1.66
CA LEU A 58 -4.53 -31.02 -0.77
C LEU A 58 -3.60 -31.34 0.42
N ALA A 59 -2.38 -30.80 0.44
CA ALA A 59 -1.38 -30.97 1.48
C ALA A 59 -1.47 -29.89 2.57
N SER A 60 -2.68 -29.52 2.99
CA SER A 60 -2.92 -28.82 4.27
C SER A 60 -2.66 -29.73 5.49
N SER A 61 -1.73 -30.67 5.38
CA SER A 61 -1.27 -31.48 6.51
C SER A 61 -0.07 -30.78 7.17
N PRO A 62 -0.10 -30.59 8.50
CA PRO A 62 0.98 -29.92 9.21
C PRO A 62 2.26 -30.77 9.12
N GLY A 63 3.21 -30.32 8.29
CA GLY A 63 4.50 -31.00 8.11
C GLY A 63 5.22 -30.74 6.78
N PHE A 64 4.53 -30.22 5.76
CA PHE A 64 5.15 -29.89 4.47
C PHE A 64 5.49 -28.38 4.37
N LYS A 65 6.78 -28.05 4.41
CA LYS A 65 7.30 -26.71 4.10
C LYS A 65 7.64 -26.58 2.61
N ALA A 66 6.62 -26.61 1.75
CA ALA A 66 6.75 -26.20 0.36
C ALA A 66 6.19 -24.77 0.21
N PRO A 67 6.84 -23.87 -0.55
CA PRO A 67 6.28 -22.54 -0.83
C PRO A 67 4.88 -22.72 -1.42
N ARG A 68 3.88 -22.02 -0.88
CA ARG A 68 2.52 -22.14 -1.41
C ARG A 68 2.51 -21.56 -2.83
N LEU A 69 1.66 -22.07 -3.71
CA LEU A 69 1.54 -21.53 -5.08
C LEU A 69 1.35 -19.99 -5.13
N PRO A 70 0.68 -19.34 -4.16
CA PRO A 70 0.66 -17.87 -4.03
C PRO A 70 2.03 -17.20 -3.85
N ASP A 71 3.00 -17.86 -3.18
CA ASP A 71 4.36 -17.34 -3.00
C ASP A 71 5.19 -17.40 -4.29
N LEU A 72 4.99 -18.45 -5.10
CA LEU A 72 5.64 -18.57 -6.42
C LEU A 72 5.08 -17.61 -7.47
N LEU A 73 3.87 -17.10 -7.26
CA LEU A 73 3.19 -16.14 -8.13
C LEU A 73 3.29 -14.69 -7.64
N GLY A 74 4.01 -14.43 -6.54
CA GLY A 74 4.28 -13.08 -6.03
C GLY A 74 3.05 -12.38 -5.46
N LEU A 75 2.15 -13.11 -4.79
CA LEU A 75 0.83 -12.62 -4.38
C LEU A 75 0.73 -12.24 -2.89
N THR A 76 1.83 -11.98 -2.20
CA THR A 76 1.77 -11.41 -0.84
C THR A 76 1.24 -9.98 -0.89
N GLN A 77 0.19 -9.72 -0.11
CA GLN A 77 -0.16 -8.37 0.30
C GLN A 77 0.96 -7.80 1.19
N PRO A 78 1.31 -6.51 1.09
CA PRO A 78 2.14 -5.87 2.10
C PRO A 78 1.29 -5.73 3.37
N GLY A 79 1.50 -6.58 4.39
CA GLY A 79 0.77 -6.40 5.65
C GLY A 79 0.93 -7.46 6.75
N GLU A 80 1.23 -8.72 6.43
CA GLU A 80 1.23 -9.77 7.46
C GLU A 80 2.60 -10.44 7.54
N ALA A 81 3.57 -9.72 8.11
CA ALA A 81 4.82 -10.30 8.57
C ALA A 81 4.61 -10.78 10.01
N ASP A 82 4.48 -12.10 10.17
CA ASP A 82 4.53 -12.77 11.48
C ASP A 82 5.97 -12.61 12.04
N PRO A 83 6.17 -12.07 13.25
CA PRO A 83 7.50 -11.64 13.71
C PRO A 83 8.47 -12.76 14.14
N ASP A 84 8.10 -14.04 14.04
CA ASP A 84 8.91 -15.15 14.59
C ASP A 84 9.44 -16.13 13.52
N SER A 85 10.23 -15.64 12.55
CA SER A 85 10.97 -16.51 11.63
C SER A 85 12.41 -16.07 11.46
N LYS A 86 13.27 -16.57 12.36
CA LYS A 86 14.73 -16.50 12.23
C LYS A 86 15.17 -17.03 10.87
N SER A 87 15.93 -16.18 10.18
CA SER A 87 16.71 -16.45 8.98
C SER A 87 17.40 -17.81 9.00
N LEU A 88 17.07 -18.68 8.03
CA LEU A 88 17.89 -19.84 7.67
C LEU A 88 17.97 -19.94 6.16
N SER A 89 19.10 -19.47 5.64
CA SER A 89 19.63 -19.86 4.34
C SER A 89 19.68 -21.38 4.25
N SER A 90 18.81 -21.99 3.43
CA SER A 90 19.00 -23.38 3.05
C SER A 90 18.42 -23.61 1.67
N GLN A 91 19.30 -24.04 0.76
CA GLN A 91 18.94 -24.54 -0.55
C GLN A 91 17.92 -25.70 -0.43
N PRO A 92 17.01 -25.89 -1.39
CA PRO A 92 16.05 -26.99 -1.34
C PRO A 92 16.76 -28.29 -1.73
N ALA A 93 17.54 -28.85 -0.81
CA ALA A 93 18.05 -30.21 -0.91
C ALA A 93 16.96 -31.18 -0.46
N GLY A 94 16.41 -31.91 -1.43
CA GLY A 94 15.96 -33.30 -1.29
C GLY A 94 14.87 -33.62 -0.26
N ARG A 95 13.61 -33.70 -0.70
CA ARG A 95 12.64 -34.65 -0.12
C ARG A 95 11.47 -34.92 -1.07
N LEU A 96 11.73 -35.69 -2.13
CA LEU A 96 10.70 -36.36 -2.96
C LEU A 96 10.50 -37.83 -2.54
N THR A 97 10.79 -38.18 -1.29
CA THR A 97 10.72 -39.57 -0.77
C THR A 97 9.31 -40.16 -0.68
N VAL A 98 8.26 -39.42 -1.05
CA VAL A 98 6.87 -39.92 -0.97
C VAL A 98 6.48 -40.90 -2.10
N LEU A 99 7.28 -41.01 -3.17
CA LEU A 99 7.04 -42.03 -4.20
C LEU A 99 7.83 -43.34 -3.99
N SER A 100 8.50 -43.48 -2.84
CA SER A 100 9.32 -44.64 -2.50
C SER A 100 8.63 -45.54 -1.47
N HIS A 101 7.48 -46.13 -1.82
CA HIS A 101 7.00 -47.35 -1.15
C HIS A 101 6.76 -48.46 -2.17
N SER A 102 7.80 -49.30 -2.23
CA SER A 102 7.86 -50.73 -2.53
C SER A 102 6.53 -51.50 -2.53
N SER A 103 6.16 -52.02 -3.70
CA SER A 103 5.63 -53.39 -3.86
C SER A 103 5.45 -53.70 -5.35
N SER A 104 6.53 -54.17 -5.98
CA SER A 104 6.49 -55.12 -7.10
C SER A 104 7.93 -55.52 -7.44
N VAL A 105 8.32 -56.66 -6.89
CA VAL A 105 9.54 -57.39 -7.21
C VAL A 105 9.43 -58.01 -8.61
N THR A 106 9.49 -57.21 -9.66
CA THR A 106 9.78 -57.68 -11.04
C THR A 106 10.26 -56.51 -11.90
N SER A 107 11.56 -56.21 -11.86
CA SER A 107 12.21 -55.44 -12.94
C SER A 107 13.68 -55.81 -13.02
N LEU A 108 13.93 -56.84 -13.83
CA LEU A 108 15.25 -57.14 -14.35
C LEU A 108 15.58 -56.19 -15.50
N ASN A 109 16.71 -55.51 -15.35
CA ASN A 109 17.61 -54.94 -16.35
C ASN A 109 17.04 -54.06 -17.48
N GLY A 110 17.21 -52.76 -17.31
CA GLY A 110 17.47 -51.81 -18.39
C GLY A 110 18.64 -50.90 -18.00
N SER A 111 19.83 -51.23 -18.50
CA SER A 111 21.13 -50.57 -18.36
C SER A 111 21.16 -49.21 -17.67
N SER A 112 21.75 -49.22 -16.47
CA SER A 112 22.27 -48.05 -15.77
C SER A 112 23.40 -47.42 -16.59
N VAL A 113 23.08 -46.36 -17.33
CA VAL A 113 24.06 -45.32 -17.64
C VAL A 113 24.01 -44.36 -16.47
N LYS A 114 25.05 -44.40 -15.63
CA LYS A 114 25.34 -43.38 -14.63
C LYS A 114 25.50 -42.03 -15.32
N SER A 115 24.41 -41.29 -15.46
CA SER A 115 24.45 -39.85 -15.67
C SER A 115 23.55 -39.25 -14.60
N ASN A 116 24.12 -38.32 -13.85
CA ASN A 116 23.48 -37.52 -12.83
C ASN A 116 22.39 -36.62 -13.46
N LYS A 117 21.28 -37.20 -13.89
CA LYS A 117 20.11 -36.51 -14.46
C LYS A 117 18.88 -37.01 -13.71
N GLY A 118 18.21 -36.07 -13.05
CA GLY A 118 17.17 -36.32 -12.06
C GLY A 118 16.11 -37.34 -12.48
N TYR A 119 15.62 -38.06 -11.47
CA TYR A 119 14.57 -39.08 -11.52
C TYR A 119 13.51 -38.81 -12.60
N SER A 120 13.36 -39.74 -13.54
CA SER A 120 12.43 -39.60 -14.66
C SER A 120 11.22 -40.54 -14.50
N LEU A 121 10.01 -40.02 -14.28
CA LEU A 121 8.80 -40.82 -14.08
C LEU A 121 8.21 -41.26 -15.43
N ARG A 122 8.15 -42.57 -15.69
CA ARG A 122 7.57 -43.10 -16.94
C ARG A 122 6.04 -43.06 -16.92
N ILE A 123 5.43 -42.45 -17.94
CA ILE A 123 3.98 -42.34 -18.12
C ILE A 123 3.55 -42.63 -19.57
N CYS A 124 2.27 -42.90 -19.78
CA CYS A 124 1.67 -42.96 -21.12
C CYS A 124 1.23 -41.58 -21.62
N GLU A 125 1.01 -41.44 -22.92
CA GLU A 125 0.53 -40.21 -23.57
C GLU A 125 -0.78 -39.69 -22.95
N VAL A 126 -1.75 -40.59 -22.72
CA VAL A 126 -3.04 -40.22 -22.11
C VAL A 126 -2.84 -39.58 -20.73
N CYS A 127 -1.99 -40.17 -19.89
CA CYS A 127 -1.68 -39.61 -18.58
C CYS A 127 -0.97 -38.27 -18.68
N LYS A 128 -0.10 -38.08 -19.68
CA LYS A 128 0.57 -36.79 -19.92
C LYS A 128 -0.46 -35.71 -20.28
N SER A 129 -1.33 -35.98 -21.25
CA SER A 129 -2.35 -35.01 -21.68
C SER A 129 -3.32 -34.66 -20.54
N LEU A 130 -3.72 -35.64 -19.71
CA LEU A 130 -4.58 -35.40 -18.55
C LEU A 130 -3.87 -34.55 -17.48
N LEU A 131 -2.58 -34.80 -17.23
CA LEU A 131 -1.78 -33.98 -16.30
C LEU A 131 -1.61 -32.55 -16.81
N GLU A 132 -1.33 -32.37 -18.10
CA GLU A 132 -1.20 -31.05 -18.73
C GLU A 132 -2.52 -30.28 -18.67
N LEU A 133 -3.64 -30.93 -19.02
CA LEU A 133 -4.97 -30.33 -18.91
C LEU A 133 -5.30 -29.94 -17.47
N LYS A 134 -4.98 -30.80 -16.50
CA LYS A 134 -5.23 -30.49 -15.09
C LYS A 134 -4.37 -29.33 -14.62
N LEU A 135 -3.10 -29.27 -15.04
CA LEU A 135 -2.22 -28.15 -14.69
C LEU A 135 -2.75 -26.83 -15.26
N GLN A 136 -3.18 -26.83 -16.52
CA GLN A 136 -3.79 -25.67 -17.17
C GLN A 136 -5.06 -25.21 -16.44
N GLN A 137 -5.96 -26.15 -16.09
CA GLN A 137 -7.17 -25.82 -15.32
C GLN A 137 -6.83 -25.18 -13.96
N MET A 138 -5.79 -25.66 -13.29
CA MET A 138 -5.35 -25.10 -12.01
C MET A 138 -4.72 -23.72 -12.20
N GLU A 139 -3.91 -23.52 -13.23
CA GLU A 139 -3.34 -22.22 -13.58
C GLU A 139 -4.45 -21.19 -13.88
N GLU A 140 -5.48 -21.57 -14.63
CA GLU A 140 -6.65 -20.74 -14.87
C GLU A 140 -7.44 -20.46 -13.58
N TYR A 141 -7.66 -21.47 -12.72
CA TYR A 141 -8.41 -21.34 -11.46
C TYR A 141 -7.72 -20.44 -10.44
N TYR A 142 -6.39 -20.52 -10.33
CA TYR A 142 -5.60 -19.68 -9.41
C TYR A 142 -5.05 -18.41 -10.08
N SER A 143 -5.34 -18.18 -11.36
CA SER A 143 -4.98 -16.92 -12.01
C SER A 143 -5.77 -15.79 -11.36
N ILE A 144 -5.06 -14.77 -10.85
CA ILE A 144 -5.73 -13.55 -10.41
C ILE A 144 -6.31 -12.87 -11.66
N PRO A 145 -7.64 -12.68 -11.73
CA PRO A 145 -8.25 -12.02 -12.88
C PRO A 145 -7.66 -10.62 -13.09
N PRO A 146 -7.36 -10.19 -14.33
CA PRO A 146 -6.78 -8.88 -14.61
C PRO A 146 -7.54 -7.72 -13.99
N ILE A 147 -8.87 -7.81 -13.93
CA ILE A 147 -9.75 -6.83 -13.28
C ILE A 147 -9.41 -6.62 -11.80
N VAL A 148 -9.00 -7.65 -11.07
CA VAL A 148 -8.63 -7.55 -9.65
C VAL A 148 -7.33 -6.77 -9.50
N ARG A 149 -6.34 -7.04 -10.35
CA ARG A 149 -5.05 -6.31 -10.34
C ARG A 149 -5.23 -4.83 -10.67
N LEU A 150 -6.08 -4.53 -11.66
CA LEU A 150 -6.41 -3.16 -12.03
C LEU A 150 -7.20 -2.44 -10.93
N TYR A 151 -8.13 -3.12 -10.28
CA TYR A 151 -8.87 -2.56 -9.14
C TYR A 151 -7.96 -2.28 -7.93
N GLN A 152 -7.01 -3.17 -7.62
CA GLN A 152 -6.02 -2.93 -6.57
C GLN A 152 -5.17 -1.69 -6.89
N SER A 153 -4.73 -1.56 -8.13
CA SER A 153 -3.96 -0.40 -8.60
C SER A 153 -4.77 0.90 -8.53
N LEU A 154 -6.04 0.85 -8.93
CA LEU A 154 -6.99 1.95 -8.81
C LEU A 154 -7.13 2.40 -7.35
N LYS A 155 -7.33 1.45 -6.44
CA LYS A 155 -7.49 1.74 -5.00
C LYS A 155 -6.23 2.37 -4.39
N MET A 156 -5.03 1.91 -4.79
CA MET A 156 -3.78 2.53 -4.35
C MET A 156 -3.66 3.98 -4.81
N GLU A 157 -3.97 4.30 -6.07
CA GLU A 157 -3.92 5.68 -6.57
C GLU A 157 -4.99 6.57 -5.93
N MET A 158 -6.19 6.05 -5.69
CA MET A 158 -7.25 6.77 -4.96
C MET A 158 -6.81 7.16 -3.55
N ASN A 159 -6.21 6.22 -2.79
CA ASN A 159 -5.73 6.50 -1.44
C ASN A 159 -4.65 7.59 -1.41
N LYS A 160 -3.69 7.57 -2.35
CA LYS A 160 -2.65 8.61 -2.47
C LYS A 160 -3.24 10.00 -2.68
N VAL A 161 -4.30 10.10 -3.49
CA VAL A 161 -5.01 11.37 -3.71
C VAL A 161 -5.73 11.81 -2.44
N GLU A 162 -6.43 10.90 -1.76
CA GLU A 162 -7.16 11.22 -0.53
C GLU A 162 -6.25 11.67 0.61
N GLU A 163 -5.07 11.07 0.74
CA GLU A 163 -4.07 11.43 1.76
C GLU A 163 -3.54 12.86 1.56
N LYS A 164 -3.23 13.25 0.31
CA LYS A 164 -2.68 14.56 -0.02
C LYS A 164 -3.72 15.69 -0.06
N MET A 165 -5.00 15.34 -0.08
CA MET A 165 -6.09 16.29 -0.31
C MET A 165 -6.29 17.32 0.81
N PRO A 166 -6.27 16.95 2.12
CA PRO A 166 -6.46 17.90 3.21
C PRO A 166 -5.36 18.95 3.27
N LEU A 167 -4.11 18.54 3.03
CA LEU A 167 -2.96 19.44 2.99
C LEU A 167 -3.12 20.49 1.90
N TYR A 168 -3.52 20.09 0.70
CA TYR A 168 -3.79 21.03 -0.39
C TYR A 168 -4.92 22.01 -0.04
N ASN A 169 -6.02 21.53 0.53
CA ASN A 169 -7.15 22.40 0.89
C ASN A 169 -6.72 23.47 1.90
N SER A 170 -5.96 23.09 2.94
CA SER A 170 -5.43 24.05 3.92
C SER A 170 -4.50 25.08 3.27
N MET A 171 -3.57 24.63 2.41
CA MET A 171 -2.68 25.54 1.69
C MET A 171 -3.45 26.48 0.75
N ALA A 172 -4.43 25.97 0.01
CA ALA A 172 -5.23 26.75 -0.90
C ALA A 172 -6.05 27.81 -0.16
N ASP A 173 -6.66 27.47 0.98
CA ASP A 173 -7.46 28.41 1.76
C ASP A 173 -6.60 29.52 2.40
N SER A 174 -5.44 29.15 2.96
CA SER A 174 -4.49 30.11 3.55
C SER A 174 -3.94 31.09 2.50
N LEU A 175 -3.49 30.57 1.35
CA LEU A 175 -2.99 31.40 0.24
C LEU A 175 -4.09 32.29 -0.37
N ASN A 176 -5.32 31.79 -0.54
CA ASN A 176 -6.45 32.59 -1.00
C ASN A 176 -6.90 33.64 0.03
N SER A 177 -6.56 33.46 1.31
CA SER A 177 -6.81 34.42 2.39
C SER A 177 -5.68 35.45 2.56
N GLY A 178 -4.64 35.39 1.71
CA GLY A 178 -3.48 36.28 1.76
C GLY A 178 -2.55 35.99 2.94
N GLU A 179 -2.57 34.77 3.48
CA GLU A 179 -1.66 34.35 4.54
C GLU A 179 -0.35 33.83 3.95
N GLU A 180 0.76 34.20 4.58
CA GLU A 180 2.11 33.77 4.20
C GLU A 180 2.53 32.46 4.89
N LYS A 181 1.56 31.66 5.36
CA LYS A 181 1.86 30.40 6.07
C LYS A 181 2.50 29.36 5.16
N TYR A 182 2.25 29.43 3.85
CA TYR A 182 2.73 28.46 2.87
C TYR A 182 3.35 29.14 1.66
N VAL A 183 4.31 28.46 1.03
CA VAL A 183 4.96 28.92 -0.22
C VAL A 183 4.07 28.57 -1.40
N LEU A 184 3.72 29.57 -2.22
CA LEU A 184 2.85 29.40 -3.39
C LEU A 184 3.33 28.31 -4.35
N GLU A 185 4.64 28.18 -4.55
CA GLU A 185 5.24 27.16 -5.41
C GLU A 185 5.00 25.73 -4.90
N MET A 186 5.03 25.53 -3.59
CA MET A 186 4.72 24.23 -2.97
C MET A 186 3.25 23.85 -3.20
N ALA A 187 2.34 24.82 -3.11
CA ALA A 187 0.93 24.60 -3.39
C ALA A 187 0.67 24.29 -4.88
N LYS A 188 1.38 24.96 -5.81
CA LYS A 188 1.32 24.65 -7.25
C LYS A 188 1.83 23.24 -7.54
N ALA A 189 2.95 22.84 -6.94
CA ALA A 189 3.51 21.49 -7.09
C ALA A 189 2.53 20.42 -6.57
N LEU A 190 1.97 20.60 -5.36
CA LEU A 190 1.00 19.65 -4.82
C LEU A 190 -0.29 19.58 -5.66
N ARG A 191 -0.76 20.72 -6.18
CA ARG A 191 -1.90 20.76 -7.12
C ARG A 191 -1.63 19.91 -8.36
N PHE A 192 -0.43 20.04 -8.92
CA PHE A 192 -0.03 19.28 -10.10
C PHE A 192 0.03 17.77 -9.82
N GLU A 193 0.61 17.37 -8.69
CA GLU A 193 0.64 15.96 -8.27
C GLU A 193 -0.76 15.37 -8.09
N LEU A 194 -1.68 16.13 -7.47
CA LEU A 194 -3.08 15.72 -7.31
C LEU A 194 -3.79 15.56 -8.65
N LEU A 195 -3.59 16.50 -9.59
CA LEU A 195 -4.14 16.40 -10.95
C LEU A 195 -3.60 15.18 -11.69
N GLN A 196 -2.31 14.88 -11.57
CA GLN A 196 -1.70 13.68 -12.15
C GLN A 196 -2.27 12.40 -11.51
N GLY A 197 -2.47 12.38 -10.19
CA GLY A 197 -3.13 11.29 -9.48
C GLY A 197 -4.55 11.05 -10.01
N LEU A 198 -5.36 12.10 -10.13
CA LEU A 198 -6.71 12.01 -10.69
C LEU A 198 -6.73 11.53 -12.15
N GLN A 199 -5.76 11.96 -12.97
CA GLN A 199 -5.63 11.49 -14.35
C GLN A 199 -5.31 9.98 -14.40
N ARG A 200 -4.44 9.49 -13.50
CA ARG A 200 -4.16 8.04 -13.38
C ARG A 200 -5.40 7.25 -12.97
N VAL A 201 -6.18 7.77 -12.01
CA VAL A 201 -7.45 7.17 -11.60
C VAL A 201 -8.45 7.10 -12.77
N ASP A 202 -8.57 8.15 -13.57
CA ASP A 202 -9.43 8.15 -14.78
C ASP A 202 -8.94 7.15 -15.84
N ALA A 203 -7.63 7.09 -16.08
CA ALA A 203 -7.02 6.14 -17.02
C ALA A 203 -7.29 4.68 -16.61
N LEU A 204 -7.06 4.34 -15.33
CA LEU A 204 -7.35 3.02 -14.78
C LEU A 204 -8.85 2.70 -14.84
N GLY A 205 -9.72 3.68 -14.55
CA GLY A 205 -11.17 3.54 -14.68
C GLY A 205 -11.60 3.20 -16.11
N LYS A 206 -11.01 3.88 -17.11
CA LYS A 206 -11.26 3.59 -18.54
C LYS A 206 -10.74 2.22 -18.95
N GLU A 207 -9.55 1.84 -18.49
CA GLU A 207 -8.96 0.53 -18.76
C GLU A 207 -9.86 -0.60 -18.21
N ILE A 208 -10.30 -0.48 -16.95
CA ILE A 208 -11.22 -1.46 -16.33
C ILE A 208 -12.53 -1.55 -17.11
N GLY A 209 -13.09 -0.41 -17.54
CA GLY A 209 -14.29 -0.39 -18.38
C GLY A 209 -14.11 -1.02 -19.76
N GLY A 210 -12.88 -1.05 -20.28
CA GLY A 210 -12.53 -1.56 -21.61
C GLY A 210 -12.22 -3.06 -21.69
N LEU A 211 -11.99 -3.74 -20.56
CA LEU A 211 -11.56 -5.14 -20.49
C LEU A 211 -12.48 -6.16 -21.20
N GLU A 212 -13.73 -5.79 -21.51
CA GLU A 212 -14.72 -6.69 -22.14
C GLU A 212 -15.15 -6.24 -23.55
N ILE A 213 -14.61 -5.13 -24.07
CA ILE A 213 -14.94 -4.63 -25.43
C ILE A 213 -14.05 -5.30 -26.49
N GLY A 214 -12.83 -5.72 -26.13
CA GLY A 214 -11.83 -6.27 -27.06
C GLY A 214 -12.04 -7.73 -27.48
N SER A 215 -13.02 -8.44 -26.93
CA SER A 215 -13.21 -9.90 -27.16
C SER A 215 -14.48 -10.25 -27.95
N GLN A 216 -15.16 -9.26 -28.53
CA GLN A 216 -16.35 -9.46 -29.37
C GLN A 216 -16.18 -8.79 -30.73
N VAL A 217 -15.37 -9.39 -31.60
CA VAL A 217 -15.65 -9.34 -33.02
C VAL A 217 -15.74 -10.79 -33.48
N GLN A 218 -16.94 -11.16 -33.93
CA GLN A 218 -17.38 -12.43 -34.52
C GLN A 218 -18.28 -13.30 -33.63
N HIS A 219 -19.49 -13.50 -34.18
CA HIS A 219 -20.55 -14.43 -33.80
C HIS A 219 -21.60 -13.97 -32.78
N GLU A 220 -22.26 -12.85 -33.07
CA GLU A 220 -23.69 -12.70 -32.73
C GLU A 220 -24.53 -13.57 -33.69
N THR A 221 -25.13 -14.62 -33.16
CA THR A 221 -26.34 -15.20 -33.75
C THR A 221 -27.27 -15.58 -32.61
N LEU A 222 -28.24 -14.70 -32.39
CA LEU A 222 -29.62 -14.96 -31.98
C LEU A 222 -29.87 -16.25 -31.18
N THR A 223 -29.88 -16.14 -29.85
CA THR A 223 -30.87 -16.85 -29.03
C THR A 223 -31.20 -16.02 -27.80
N THR A 224 -32.45 -15.59 -27.74
CA THR A 224 -33.16 -15.20 -26.51
C THR A 224 -33.15 -16.37 -25.53
N ASP A 225 -32.54 -16.19 -24.35
CA ASP A 225 -33.10 -16.70 -23.08
C ASP A 225 -32.24 -16.30 -21.86
N THR A 226 -32.83 -15.40 -21.08
CA THR A 226 -32.98 -15.44 -19.61
C THR A 226 -32.06 -16.36 -18.78
N ALA A 227 -30.76 -16.10 -18.79
CA ALA A 227 -29.86 -16.39 -17.67
C ALA A 227 -28.68 -15.41 -17.70
N GLN A 228 -28.40 -14.74 -16.58
CA GLN A 228 -27.25 -13.82 -16.46
C GLN A 228 -25.96 -14.61 -16.71
N SER A 229 -25.44 -14.55 -17.94
CA SER A 229 -24.20 -15.25 -18.25
C SER A 229 -23.06 -14.65 -17.41
N PRO A 230 -22.07 -15.46 -16.98
CA PRO A 230 -20.94 -14.97 -16.18
C PRO A 230 -20.17 -13.82 -16.86
N LYS A 231 -20.25 -13.70 -18.20
CA LYS A 231 -19.71 -12.58 -18.97
C LYS A 231 -20.48 -11.28 -18.72
N GLN A 232 -21.82 -11.33 -18.65
CA GLN A 232 -22.64 -10.15 -18.35
C GLN A 232 -22.39 -9.63 -16.93
N ALA A 233 -22.21 -10.53 -15.95
CA ALA A 233 -21.89 -10.15 -14.57
C ALA A 233 -20.51 -9.46 -14.47
N LYS A 234 -19.48 -10.00 -15.14
CA LYS A 234 -18.14 -9.38 -15.22
C LYS A 234 -18.18 -8.01 -15.89
N ARG A 235 -18.94 -7.85 -16.99
CA ARG A 235 -19.12 -6.55 -17.65
C ARG A 235 -19.81 -5.53 -16.75
N ARG A 236 -20.86 -5.92 -16.02
CA ARG A 236 -21.55 -5.05 -15.05
C ARG A 236 -20.61 -4.61 -13.92
N LEU A 237 -19.79 -5.52 -13.40
CA LEU A 237 -18.78 -5.20 -12.38
C LEU A 237 -17.77 -4.18 -12.92
N ALA A 238 -17.17 -4.44 -14.09
CA ALA A 238 -16.23 -3.54 -14.74
C ALA A 238 -16.82 -2.14 -14.97
N GLN A 239 -18.05 -2.06 -15.47
CA GLN A 239 -18.77 -0.79 -15.67
C GLN A 239 -19.04 -0.07 -14.34
N SER A 240 -19.44 -0.81 -13.29
CA SER A 240 -19.67 -0.24 -11.96
C SER A 240 -18.39 0.37 -11.40
N VAL A 241 -17.26 -0.33 -11.49
CA VAL A 241 -15.95 0.15 -11.05
C VAL A 241 -15.49 1.37 -11.87
N ALA A 242 -15.66 1.35 -13.20
CA ALA A 242 -15.33 2.48 -14.06
C ALA A 242 -16.17 3.73 -13.74
N ASN A 243 -17.47 3.55 -13.48
CA ASN A 243 -18.35 4.63 -13.06
C ASN A 243 -17.97 5.18 -11.69
N PHE A 244 -17.57 4.32 -10.75
CA PHE A 244 -17.06 4.72 -9.45
C PHE A 244 -15.79 5.57 -9.56
N ALA A 245 -14.81 5.13 -10.36
CA ALA A 245 -13.59 5.90 -10.63
C ALA A 245 -13.91 7.28 -11.23
N ARG A 246 -14.84 7.35 -12.19
CA ARG A 246 -15.27 8.62 -12.79
C ARG A 246 -15.91 9.56 -11.77
N ARG A 247 -16.79 9.05 -10.91
CA ARG A 247 -17.42 9.82 -9.83
C ARG A 247 -16.39 10.33 -8.83
N PHE A 248 -15.39 9.51 -8.48
CA PHE A 248 -14.29 9.91 -7.62
C PHE A 248 -13.49 11.07 -8.22
N VAL A 249 -13.15 10.98 -9.52
CA VAL A 249 -12.45 12.06 -10.21
C VAL A 249 -13.30 13.33 -10.20
N GLN A 250 -14.58 13.25 -10.55
CA GLN A 250 -15.49 14.40 -10.53
C GLN A 250 -15.62 15.03 -9.13
N SER A 251 -15.75 14.23 -8.08
CA SER A 251 -15.91 14.74 -6.71
C SER A 251 -14.65 15.40 -6.15
N ARG A 252 -13.46 14.98 -6.60
CA ARG A 252 -12.16 15.52 -6.15
C ARG A 252 -11.58 16.58 -7.09
N LEU A 253 -12.11 16.73 -8.31
CA LEU A 253 -11.72 17.79 -9.23
C LEU A 253 -12.30 19.16 -8.80
N HIS A 254 -13.56 19.20 -8.34
CA HIS A 254 -14.20 20.45 -7.91
C HIS A 254 -13.55 21.11 -6.68
N PRO A 255 -13.11 20.37 -5.64
CA PRO A 255 -12.41 20.92 -4.48
C PRO A 255 -10.99 21.44 -4.77
N LEU A 256 -10.41 21.21 -5.95
CA LEU A 256 -9.12 21.78 -6.34
C LEU A 256 -9.27 23.28 -6.65
N ARG A 257 -9.64 24.07 -5.62
CA ARG A 257 -9.81 25.52 -5.62
C ARG A 257 -8.64 26.17 -6.33
N ALA A 258 -8.91 27.06 -7.28
CA ALA A 258 -7.86 27.77 -8.02
C ALA A 258 -6.90 28.47 -7.05
N LEU A 259 -5.60 28.33 -7.31
CA LEU A 259 -4.59 29.10 -6.61
C LEU A 259 -4.58 30.52 -7.20
N PRO A 260 -4.39 31.57 -6.38
CA PRO A 260 -4.24 32.93 -6.88
C PRO A 260 -2.99 33.02 -7.77
N THR A 261 -3.06 33.85 -8.81
CA THR A 261 -1.88 34.18 -9.60
C THR A 261 -0.84 34.90 -8.74
N GLU A 262 0.43 34.91 -9.15
CA GLU A 262 1.51 35.57 -8.39
C GLU A 262 1.20 37.04 -8.07
N GLU A 263 0.57 37.73 -9.02
CA GLU A 263 0.18 39.12 -8.88
C GLU A 263 -1.02 39.30 -7.95
N GLU A 264 -2.01 38.41 -8.02
CA GLU A 264 -3.17 38.42 -7.11
C GLU A 264 -2.76 38.04 -5.69
N TYR A 265 -1.84 37.09 -5.52
CA TYR A 265 -1.29 36.71 -4.23
C TYR A 265 -0.56 37.89 -3.58
N ARG A 266 0.31 38.58 -4.33
CA ARG A 266 0.97 39.81 -3.84
C ARG A 266 -0.04 40.88 -3.40
N ARG A 267 -1.11 41.09 -4.16
CA ARG A 267 -2.19 42.03 -3.77
C ARG A 267 -2.94 41.59 -2.52
N LEU A 268 -3.24 40.30 -2.36
CA LEU A 268 -3.92 39.76 -1.19
C LEU A 268 -3.08 39.92 0.07
N VAL A 269 -1.78 39.63 -0.03
CA VAL A 269 -0.80 39.84 1.04
C VAL A 269 -0.71 41.33 1.41
N GLU A 270 -0.57 42.21 0.42
CA GLU A 270 -0.47 43.66 0.65
C GLU A 270 -1.74 44.26 1.26
N THR A 271 -2.91 43.83 0.79
CA THR A 271 -4.22 44.23 1.33
C THR A 271 -4.37 43.77 2.78
N ARG A 272 -3.97 42.54 3.09
CA ARG A 272 -4.03 42.01 4.45
C ARG A 272 -3.05 42.70 5.39
N SER A 273 -1.80 42.90 4.94
CA SER A 273 -0.76 43.62 5.69
C SER A 273 -1.20 45.05 6.02
N SER A 274 -1.79 45.75 5.03
CA SER A 274 -2.35 47.09 5.23
C SER A 274 -3.47 47.09 6.28
N ARG A 275 -4.43 46.16 6.18
CA ARG A 275 -5.53 46.01 7.16
C ARG A 275 -5.04 45.69 8.57
N LEU A 276 -4.02 44.85 8.70
CA LEU A 276 -3.43 44.52 10.01
C LEU A 276 -2.72 45.74 10.60
N SER A 277 -1.95 46.48 9.78
CA SER A 277 -1.26 47.70 10.22
C SER A 277 -2.24 48.80 10.68
N GLU A 278 -3.39 48.92 10.03
CA GLU A 278 -4.42 49.89 10.39
C GLU A 278 -5.11 49.49 11.71
N ASN A 279 -5.49 48.22 11.86
CA ASN A 279 -6.04 47.72 13.12
C ASN A 279 -5.07 47.89 14.29
N LEU A 280 -3.77 47.63 14.09
CA LEU A 280 -2.76 47.84 15.12
C LEU A 280 -2.74 49.30 15.60
N LYS A 281 -2.70 50.28 14.68
CA LYS A 281 -2.75 51.71 15.02
C LYS A 281 -4.03 52.10 15.77
N VAL A 282 -5.18 51.56 15.36
CA VAL A 282 -6.47 51.78 16.03
C VAL A 282 -6.45 51.19 17.44
N THR A 283 -5.94 49.97 17.61
CA THR A 283 -5.82 49.35 18.94
C THR A 283 -4.84 50.08 19.84
N GLU A 284 -3.68 50.50 19.34
CA GLU A 284 -2.68 51.27 20.10
C GLU A 284 -3.23 52.63 20.54
N SER A 285 -3.90 53.35 19.63
CA SER A 285 -4.54 54.63 19.96
C SER A 285 -5.67 54.46 20.97
N ALA A 286 -6.52 53.45 20.84
CA ALA A 286 -7.56 53.13 21.83
C ALA A 286 -6.98 52.75 23.20
N ASN A 287 -5.89 51.98 23.24
CA ASN A 287 -5.23 51.59 24.48
C ASN A 287 -4.53 52.80 25.15
N SER A 288 -3.94 53.69 24.36
CA SER A 288 -3.33 54.94 24.86
C SER A 288 -4.38 55.89 25.48
N LEU A 289 -5.59 55.94 24.92
CA LEU A 289 -6.71 56.72 25.47
C LEU A 289 -7.25 56.09 26.77
N ALA A 290 -7.35 54.76 26.82
CA ALA A 290 -7.78 54.03 28.02
C ALA A 290 -6.77 54.20 29.18
N GLN A 291 -5.48 54.35 28.89
CA GLN A 291 -4.44 54.60 29.90
C GLN A 291 -4.46 56.02 30.49
N SER A 292 -5.16 56.97 29.85
CA SER A 292 -5.36 58.34 30.35
C SER A 292 -6.53 58.50 31.33
N TYR A 293 -7.44 57.53 31.37
CA TYR A 293 -8.54 57.48 32.32
C TYR A 293 -8.15 56.61 33.53
N SER A 294 -7.57 57.24 34.55
CA SER A 294 -7.48 56.63 35.88
C SER A 294 -8.90 56.49 36.46
N PRO A 295 -9.39 55.29 36.82
CA PRO A 295 -10.66 55.17 37.53
C PRO A 295 -10.51 55.81 38.91
N GLN A 296 -11.33 56.82 39.20
CA GLN A 296 -11.48 57.36 40.55
C GLN A 296 -12.04 56.26 41.47
N PRO A 297 -11.50 56.10 42.70
CA PRO A 297 -11.98 55.08 43.62
C PRO A 297 -13.32 55.51 44.20
N TYR A 298 -14.43 55.05 43.60
CA TYR A 298 -15.72 55.12 44.28
C TYR A 298 -15.79 53.97 45.28
N SER A 299 -15.93 54.33 46.55
CA SER A 299 -16.14 53.41 47.65
C SER A 299 -17.51 52.74 47.53
N SER A 300 -17.53 51.45 47.19
CA SER A 300 -18.68 50.59 47.46
C SER A 300 -18.23 49.43 48.33
N SER A 301 -18.67 49.50 49.58
CA SER A 301 -18.42 48.55 50.64
C SER A 301 -19.09 47.21 50.31
N ARG A 302 -18.33 46.27 49.76
CA ARG A 302 -18.61 44.83 49.88
C ARG A 302 -17.36 44.15 50.46
N PRO A 303 -17.50 43.33 51.52
CA PRO A 303 -16.35 42.68 52.13
C PRO A 303 -15.90 41.53 51.23
N VAL A 304 -14.99 41.82 50.30
CA VAL A 304 -14.20 40.79 49.63
C VAL A 304 -13.05 40.47 50.58
N GLN A 305 -13.02 39.24 51.09
CA GLN A 305 -11.89 38.75 51.86
C GLN A 305 -10.60 38.94 51.06
N LYS A 306 -9.59 39.55 51.68
CA LYS A 306 -8.22 39.57 51.18
C LYS A 306 -7.77 38.13 50.95
N ARG A 307 -7.83 37.65 49.72
CA ARG A 307 -6.91 36.63 49.22
C ARG A 307 -5.73 37.39 48.64
N GLU A 308 -4.61 37.36 49.36
CA GLU A 308 -3.31 37.72 48.82
C GLU A 308 -2.98 36.66 47.76
N GLY A 309 -3.21 37.01 46.49
CA GLY A 309 -2.98 36.11 45.37
C GLY A 309 -3.41 36.80 44.09
N TRP A 310 -2.42 37.30 43.35
CA TRP A 310 -2.65 37.71 41.97
C TRP A 310 -2.88 36.45 41.13
N VAL A 311 -3.91 36.47 40.30
CA VAL A 311 -4.22 35.41 39.35
C VAL A 311 -4.11 36.01 37.94
N PRO A 312 -3.34 35.40 37.02
CA PRO A 312 -3.27 35.83 35.63
C PRO A 312 -4.67 35.98 35.02
N SER A 313 -4.92 37.07 34.28
CA SER A 313 -6.23 37.31 33.68
C SER A 313 -6.36 36.47 32.40
N ALA A 314 -7.33 35.57 32.35
CA ALA A 314 -7.57 34.67 31.22
C ALA A 314 -8.15 35.34 29.96
N SER A 315 -8.16 36.67 29.87
CA SER A 315 -8.89 37.40 28.82
C SER A 315 -8.10 37.67 27.53
N VAL A 316 -6.84 37.21 27.42
CA VAL A 316 -6.06 37.30 26.18
C VAL A 316 -5.65 35.89 25.73
N VAL A 317 -6.65 35.05 25.44
CA VAL A 317 -6.44 33.87 24.60
C VAL A 317 -7.10 34.17 23.26
N VAL A 318 -6.38 34.85 22.38
CA VAL A 318 -6.77 34.99 20.98
C VAL A 318 -6.42 33.67 20.29
N SER A 319 -7.45 32.85 20.13
CA SER A 319 -7.65 31.89 19.03
C SER A 319 -6.45 31.06 18.60
N ASN A 320 -6.22 29.93 19.27
CA ASN A 320 -5.46 28.82 18.68
C ASN A 320 -6.01 27.42 19.05
N GLU A 321 -7.30 27.33 19.41
CA GLU A 321 -7.95 26.07 19.79
C GLU A 321 -8.15 25.12 18.58
N LEU A 322 -8.30 25.66 17.36
CA LEU A 322 -8.66 24.89 16.16
C LEU A 322 -7.49 24.19 15.44
N VAL A 323 -6.25 24.44 15.86
CA VAL A 323 -5.05 23.73 15.34
C VAL A 323 -4.70 22.51 16.20
N ARG A 324 -5.26 22.43 17.42
CA ARG A 324 -4.82 21.49 18.47
C ARG A 324 -5.32 20.05 18.32
N GLU A 325 -6.31 19.80 17.47
CA GLU A 325 -6.85 18.44 17.27
C GLU A 325 -6.21 17.68 16.09
N ALA A 326 -5.51 18.36 15.18
CA ALA A 326 -4.95 17.75 13.97
C ALA A 326 -3.56 17.11 14.14
N GLU A 327 -2.81 17.48 15.17
CA GLU A 327 -1.42 17.02 15.38
C GLU A 327 -1.28 15.84 16.36
N MET A 328 -2.39 15.34 16.94
CA MET A 328 -2.38 14.21 17.90
C MET A 328 -2.23 12.82 17.25
N ALA A 329 -2.03 12.73 15.93
CA ALA A 329 -2.06 11.45 15.21
C ALA A 329 -0.72 10.71 15.10
N ALA A 330 0.38 11.22 15.67
CA ALA A 330 1.68 10.54 15.64
C ALA A 330 2.52 10.84 16.90
N ILE A 331 2.25 10.12 18.00
CA ILE A 331 2.96 10.33 19.28
C ILE A 331 3.79 9.08 19.62
N THR A 332 5.12 9.23 19.53
CA THR A 332 6.08 8.53 20.39
C THR A 332 6.24 9.32 21.70
N GLU A 333 6.57 8.68 22.83
CA GLU A 333 6.70 9.34 24.15
C GLU A 333 7.64 10.57 24.14
N ALA A 334 8.66 10.58 23.28
CA ALA A 334 9.56 11.72 23.08
C ALA A 334 8.86 12.95 22.47
N ASN A 335 7.89 12.76 21.56
CA ASN A 335 7.12 13.86 20.99
C ASN A 335 6.14 14.46 22.00
N GLU A 336 5.61 13.65 22.93
CA GLU A 336 4.69 14.13 23.97
C GLU A 336 5.40 15.09 24.94
N THR A 337 6.57 14.71 25.44
CA THR A 337 7.36 15.55 26.36
C THR A 337 7.77 16.88 25.72
N ARG A 338 8.15 16.86 24.43
CA ARG A 338 8.45 18.08 23.65
C ARG A 338 7.24 19.02 23.57
N LEU A 339 6.06 18.48 23.27
CA LEU A 339 4.82 19.27 23.15
C LEU A 339 4.37 19.85 24.50
N VAL A 340 4.60 19.13 25.60
CA VAL A 340 4.33 19.65 26.95
C VAL A 340 5.25 20.83 27.26
N LEU A 341 6.55 20.72 26.96
CA LEU A 341 7.52 21.80 27.19
C LEU A 341 7.22 23.04 26.36
N MET A 342 6.90 22.89 25.07
CA MET A 342 6.49 24.04 24.23
C MET A 342 5.28 24.77 24.82
N ARG A 343 4.30 24.04 25.35
CA ARG A 343 3.13 24.65 26.00
C ARG A 343 3.49 25.39 27.29
N GLN A 344 4.44 24.88 28.06
CA GLN A 344 4.91 25.56 29.27
C GLN A 344 5.67 26.85 28.95
N ILE A 345 6.49 26.84 27.88
CA ILE A 345 7.17 28.04 27.38
C ILE A 345 6.15 29.13 27.02
N ASP A 346 5.11 28.79 26.25
CA ASP A 346 4.05 29.73 25.87
C ASP A 346 3.35 30.33 27.10
N GLN A 347 3.01 29.50 28.10
CA GLN A 347 2.37 29.96 29.34
C GLN A 347 3.26 30.90 30.16
N VAL A 348 4.54 30.58 30.30
CA VAL A 348 5.50 31.41 31.05
C VAL A 348 5.77 32.72 30.31
N ALA A 349 5.84 32.70 28.98
CA ALA A 349 5.95 33.89 28.15
C ALA A 349 4.73 34.82 28.33
N ASP A 350 3.52 34.28 28.36
CA ASP A 350 2.30 35.04 28.64
C ASP A 350 2.32 35.65 30.05
N TYR A 351 2.76 34.90 31.06
CA TYR A 351 2.90 35.42 32.42
C TYR A 351 3.96 36.50 32.52
N LEU A 352 5.07 36.38 31.80
CA LEU A 352 6.09 37.41 31.73
C LEU A 352 5.55 38.70 31.10
N LEU A 353 4.76 38.57 30.03
CA LEU A 353 4.11 39.70 29.37
C LEU A 353 3.10 40.39 30.29
N GLN A 354 2.29 39.60 31.02
CA GLN A 354 1.35 40.12 32.03
C GLN A 354 2.07 40.78 33.21
N ALA A 355 3.16 40.19 33.71
CA ALA A 355 3.95 40.74 34.81
C ALA A 355 4.62 42.08 34.44
N ARG A 356 5.11 42.20 33.20
CA ARG A 356 5.64 43.46 32.65
C ARG A 356 4.55 44.51 32.51
N ALA A 357 3.40 44.15 31.95
CA ALA A 357 2.25 45.06 31.81
C ALA A 357 1.74 45.55 33.17
N ALA A 358 1.74 44.69 34.19
CA ALA A 358 1.34 45.00 35.56
C ALA A 358 2.43 45.70 36.41
N LYS A 359 3.60 46.00 35.82
CA LYS A 359 4.76 46.61 36.50
C LYS A 359 5.11 45.92 37.83
N ARG A 360 5.16 44.58 37.81
CA ARG A 360 5.57 43.77 38.97
C ARG A 360 7.03 44.02 39.36
N SER A 361 7.42 43.53 40.53
CA SER A 361 8.79 43.69 41.02
C SER A 361 9.79 43.13 40.01
N ALA A 362 10.95 43.78 39.89
CA ALA A 362 12.00 43.33 38.98
C ALA A 362 12.44 41.88 39.27
N GLU A 363 12.33 41.45 40.53
CA GLU A 363 12.63 40.07 40.96
C GLU A 363 11.65 39.04 40.36
N GLU A 364 10.36 39.34 40.31
CA GLU A 364 9.32 38.45 39.73
C GLU A 364 9.49 38.32 38.21
N ILE A 365 9.78 39.44 37.54
CA ILE A 365 10.05 39.47 36.10
C ILE A 365 11.33 38.69 35.78
N ASN A 366 12.41 38.92 36.55
CA ASN A 366 13.67 38.20 36.38
C ASN A 366 13.53 36.70 36.69
N GLY A 367 12.66 36.32 37.63
CA GLY A 367 12.35 34.92 37.94
C GLY A 367 11.66 34.21 36.78
N LEU A 368 10.66 34.85 36.17
CA LEU A 368 9.96 34.32 34.99
C LEU A 368 10.87 34.25 33.76
N GLN A 369 11.79 35.21 33.58
CA GLN A 369 12.80 35.15 32.50
C GLN A 369 13.73 33.95 32.64
N ARG A 370 14.26 33.70 33.85
CA ARG A 370 15.10 32.52 34.10
C ARG A 370 14.34 31.22 33.88
N ASN A 371 13.09 31.15 34.33
CA ASN A 371 12.27 29.96 34.10
C ASN A 371 12.01 29.70 32.62
N LEU A 372 11.84 30.75 31.81
CA LEU A 372 11.71 30.64 30.36
C LEU A 372 13.01 30.13 29.73
N GLU A 373 14.15 30.68 30.12
CA GLU A 373 15.48 30.25 29.67
C GLU A 373 15.75 28.77 30.00
N ASP A 374 15.40 28.32 31.21
CA ASP A 374 15.54 26.92 31.64
C ASP A 374 14.69 25.96 30.79
N LEU A 375 13.44 26.35 30.48
CA LEU A 375 12.52 25.55 29.66
C LEU A 375 12.97 25.47 28.19
N GLU A 376 13.49 26.56 27.64
CA GLU A 376 14.06 26.61 26.29
C GLU A 376 15.34 25.78 26.17
N GLU A 377 16.19 25.77 27.20
CA GLU A 377 17.38 24.92 27.25
C GLU A 377 17.01 23.43 27.26
N GLU A 378 16.01 23.05 28.04
CA GLU A 378 15.54 21.67 28.11
C GLU A 378 14.91 21.20 26.78
N LEU A 379 14.15 22.08 26.11
CA LEU A 379 13.66 21.81 24.76
C LEU A 379 14.80 21.62 23.76
N CYS A 380 15.87 22.42 23.85
CA CYS A 380 17.06 22.25 23.02
C CYS A 380 17.77 20.92 23.29
N ARG A 381 17.85 20.46 24.55
CA ARG A 381 18.45 19.17 24.91
C ARG A 381 17.69 17.99 24.31
N LEU A 382 16.35 18.01 24.37
CA LEU A 382 15.52 16.99 23.75
C LEU A 382 15.66 16.99 22.22
N THR A 383 15.72 18.17 21.59
CA THR A 383 15.89 18.29 20.13
C THR A 383 17.23 17.76 19.62
N ARG A 384 18.28 17.75 20.47
CA ARG A 384 19.63 17.28 20.10
C ARG A 384 19.86 15.79 20.40
N SER A 385 18.92 15.15 21.09
CA SER A 385 19.01 13.74 21.50
C SER A 385 18.31 12.78 20.51
N ASP A 386 17.57 13.32 19.54
CA ASP A 386 17.10 12.67 18.32
C ASP A 386 18.11 12.88 17.17
#